data_AF-A0A6V8NTL4-F1
#
_entry.id   AF-A0A6V8NTL4-F1
#
_cell.length_a   1.000
_cell.length_b   1.000
_cell.length_c   1.000
_cell.angle_alpha   90.00
_cell.angle_beta   90.00
_cell.angle_gamma   90.00
#
_symmetry.space_group_name_H-M   'P 1'
#
loop_
_entity.id
_entity.type
_entity.pdbx_description
1 polymer ?
#
loop_
_entity_poly.entity_id
_entity_poly.type
_entity_poly.pdbx_seq_one_letter_code
_entity_poly.pdbx_strand_id
1 'polypeptide(L)'
;MAKPSGERPPRVFLDANVIIAGCSFPRWSYEVLSHALKGDFQVVLCPLVIEQVRRHLKKDFPVSAQLRFEKFLDDTGYEKVDNPAPEEIVKHEHQSLPLMPQSGHRQSQDSYWRTVRARAAWPGGAGP
;
A
#
# COMPACT_ATOMS: atom_id res chain seq x y z
N MET A 1 12.93 0.36 24.27
CA MET A 1 12.08 -0.55 25.07
C MET A 1 12.04 -1.87 24.31
N ALA A 2 12.78 -2.88 24.76
CA ALA A 2 12.81 -4.18 24.08
C ALA A 2 11.46 -4.89 24.32
N LYS A 3 10.81 -5.41 23.28
CA LYS A 3 9.58 -6.22 23.40
C LYS A 3 9.86 -7.45 24.28
N PRO A 4 8.91 -7.87 25.15
CA PRO A 4 9.06 -9.09 25.94
C PRO A 4 9.30 -10.29 25.03
N SER A 5 10.28 -11.12 25.39
CA SER A 5 10.98 -12.08 24.55
C SER A 5 10.19 -13.36 24.16
N GLY A 6 8.89 -13.24 23.86
CA GLY A 6 8.05 -14.39 23.49
C GLY A 6 6.83 -14.09 22.62
N GLU A 7 6.45 -12.82 22.44
CA GLU A 7 5.32 -12.48 21.59
C GLU A 7 5.76 -12.36 20.13
N ARG A 8 5.15 -13.17 19.26
CA ARG A 8 5.35 -13.01 17.81
C ARG A 8 4.80 -11.65 17.39
N PRO A 9 5.50 -10.91 16.50
CA PRO A 9 4.99 -9.66 16.00
C PRO A 9 3.64 -9.89 15.29
N PRO A 10 2.69 -8.93 15.37
CA PRO A 10 1.43 -9.05 14.67
C PRO A 10 1.68 -9.20 13.17
N ARG A 11 0.87 -10.02 12.49
CA ARG A 11 0.91 -10.19 11.04
C ARG A 11 -0.04 -9.21 10.40
N VAL A 12 0.46 -8.34 9.53
CA VAL A 12 -0.31 -7.27 8.92
C VAL A 12 -0.27 -7.42 7.41
N PHE A 13 -1.44 -7.63 6.83
CA PHE A 13 -1.61 -7.58 5.38
C PHE A 13 -1.66 -6.12 4.93
N LEU A 14 -0.79 -5.74 3.99
CA LEU A 14 -0.76 -4.39 3.46
C LEU A 14 -1.48 -4.33 2.11
N ASP A 15 -2.44 -3.41 2.00
CA ASP A 15 -3.11 -3.11 0.74
C ASP A 15 -2.15 -2.37 -0.23
N ALA A 16 -2.33 -2.59 -1.53
CA ALA A 16 -1.57 -1.92 -2.58
C ALA A 16 -1.59 -0.39 -2.44
N ASN A 17 -2.71 0.21 -2.04
CA ASN A 17 -2.83 1.66 -1.89
C ASN A 17 -1.95 2.22 -0.78
N VAL A 18 -1.80 1.48 0.34
CA VAL A 18 -0.92 1.88 1.45
C VAL A 18 0.54 1.89 0.97
N ILE A 19 0.94 0.85 0.23
CA ILE A 19 2.29 0.70 -0.30
C ILE A 19 2.58 1.78 -1.35
N ILE A 20 1.68 1.97 -2.33
CA ILE A 20 1.82 3.01 -3.35
C ILE A 20 1.96 4.38 -2.70
N ALA A 21 1.12 4.70 -1.72
CA ALA A 21 1.18 5.97 -1.02
C ALA A 21 2.49 6.15 -0.26
N GLY A 22 2.95 5.13 0.48
CA GLY A 22 4.20 5.17 1.24
C GLY A 22 5.47 5.23 0.38
N CYS A 23 5.48 4.59 -0.79
CA CYS A 23 6.61 4.65 -1.71
C CYS A 23 6.64 5.95 -2.52
N SER A 24 5.49 6.56 -2.77
CA SER A 24 5.38 7.71 -3.66
C SER A 24 5.43 9.05 -2.93
N PHE A 25 4.95 9.11 -1.68
CA PHE A 25 4.81 10.36 -0.93
C PHE A 25 5.49 10.28 0.43
N PRO A 26 6.32 11.27 0.80
CA PRO A 26 6.98 11.33 2.11
C PRO A 26 6.04 11.86 3.21
N ARG A 27 4.85 11.28 3.36
CA ARG A 27 3.82 11.69 4.36
C ARG A 27 3.27 10.47 5.10
N TRP A 28 2.25 10.63 5.94
CA TRP A 28 1.55 9.61 6.76
C TRP A 28 1.71 8.12 6.39
N SER A 29 1.46 7.70 5.14
CA SER A 29 1.63 6.28 4.72
C SER A 29 3.08 5.76 4.81
N TYR A 30 4.07 6.66 4.81
CA TYR A 30 5.47 6.38 5.07
C TYR A 30 5.70 5.86 6.49
N GLU A 31 4.90 6.28 7.47
CA GLU A 31 5.04 5.80 8.85
C GLU A 31 4.72 4.31 8.94
N VAL A 32 3.67 3.85 8.23
CA VAL A 32 3.33 2.42 8.16
C VAL A 32 4.49 1.62 7.58
N LEU A 33 5.08 2.05 6.46
CA LEU A 33 6.24 1.36 5.88
C LEU A 33 7.47 1.44 6.78
N SER A 34 7.66 2.55 7.51
CA SER A 34 8.76 2.71 8.47
C SER A 34 8.63 1.75 9.65
N HIS A 35 7.42 1.56 10.18
CA HIS A 35 7.14 0.57 11.23
C HIS A 35 7.34 -0.86 10.73
N ALA A 36 6.97 -1.14 9.48
CA ALA A 36 7.26 -2.41 8.84
C ALA A 36 8.77 -2.69 8.76
N LEU A 37 9.56 -1.71 8.31
CA LEU A 37 11.03 -1.81 8.22
C LEU A 37 11.72 -1.94 9.59
N LYS A 38 11.09 -1.44 10.66
CA LYS A 38 11.55 -1.63 12.04
C LYS A 38 11.21 -3.01 12.61
N GLY A 39 10.41 -3.81 11.91
CA GLY A 39 9.94 -5.11 12.41
C GLY A 39 8.87 -4.99 13.50
N ASP A 40 8.15 -3.87 13.58
CA ASP A 40 7.07 -3.71 14.57
C ASP A 40 5.92 -4.69 14.32
N PHE A 41 5.77 -5.12 13.06
CA PHE A 41 4.86 -6.15 12.59
C PHE A 41 5.47 -6.96 11.43
N GLN A 42 5.01 -8.19 11.24
CA GLN A 42 5.35 -9.01 10.08
C GLN A 42 4.48 -8.58 8.89
N VAL A 43 5.12 -8.12 7.82
CA VAL A 43 4.43 -7.76 6.57
C VAL A 43 3.95 -9.05 5.90
N VAL A 44 2.69 -9.06 5.46
CA VAL A 44 2.10 -10.13 4.66
C VAL A 44 1.62 -9.56 3.33
N LEU A 45 2.03 -10.17 2.21
CA LEU A 45 1.65 -9.74 0.86
C LEU A 45 1.29 -10.94 -0.01
N CYS A 46 0.32 -10.76 -0.89
CA CYS A 46 0.04 -11.71 -1.96
C CYS A 46 0.61 -11.24 -3.32
N PRO A 47 0.85 -12.16 -4.27
CA PRO A 47 1.33 -11.81 -5.61
C PRO A 47 0.51 -10.72 -6.29
N LEU A 48 -0.83 -10.75 -6.14
CA LEU A 48 -1.71 -9.79 -6.78
C LEU A 48 -1.44 -8.35 -6.32
N VAL A 49 -1.24 -8.15 -5.01
CA VAL A 49 -0.90 -6.84 -4.44
C VAL A 49 0.44 -6.34 -4.98
N ILE A 50 1.47 -7.20 -4.99
CA ILE A 50 2.80 -6.85 -5.49
C ILE A 50 2.72 -6.40 -6.96
N GLU A 51 2.03 -7.17 -7.80
CA GLU A 51 1.84 -6.83 -9.21
C GLU A 51 1.03 -5.55 -9.42
N GLN A 52 0.00 -5.32 -8.60
CA GLN A 52 -0.80 -4.10 -8.65
C GLN A 52 0.05 -2.88 -8.30
N VAL A 53 0.88 -2.95 -7.25
CA VAL A 53 1.80 -1.88 -6.87
C VAL A 53 2.79 -1.61 -8.01
N ARG A 54 3.46 -2.64 -8.54
CA ARG A 54 4.40 -2.49 -9.67
C ARG A 54 3.77 -1.82 -10.88
N ARG A 55 2.57 -2.26 -11.28
CA ARG A 55 1.84 -1.67 -12.42
C ARG A 55 1.53 -0.19 -12.19
N HIS A 56 1.04 0.18 -11.01
CA HIS A 56 0.71 1.57 -10.71
C HIS A 56 1.95 2.46 -10.61
N LEU A 57 2.99 2.02 -9.90
CA LEU A 57 4.25 2.76 -9.77
C LEU A 57 4.93 2.94 -11.13
N LYS A 58 4.89 1.93 -12.00
CA LYS A 58 5.43 2.04 -13.37
C LYS A 58 4.66 3.03 -14.24
N LYS A 59 3.34 3.04 -14.12
CA LYS A 59 2.46 3.84 -14.97
C LYS A 59 2.43 5.32 -14.57
N ASP A 60 2.34 5.58 -13.26
CA ASP A 60 1.88 6.88 -12.76
C ASP A 60 2.94 7.62 -11.92
N PHE A 61 4.09 7.01 -11.62
CA PHE A 61 5.08 7.55 -10.70
C PHE A 61 6.52 7.50 -11.24
N PRO A 62 7.43 8.37 -10.73
CA PRO A 62 8.83 8.34 -11.10
C PRO A 62 9.52 7.00 -10.78
N VAL A 63 10.61 6.70 -11.48
CA VAL A 63 11.43 5.49 -11.27
C VAL A 63 11.92 5.37 -9.82
N SER A 64 12.16 6.48 -9.13
CA SER A 64 12.55 6.47 -7.71
C SER A 64 11.49 5.88 -6.77
N ALA A 65 10.20 5.96 -7.10
CA ALA A 65 9.14 5.30 -6.33
C ALA A 65 9.19 3.77 -6.52
N GLN A 66 9.49 3.31 -7.74
CA GLN A 66 9.65 1.88 -8.05
C GLN A 66 10.87 1.31 -7.32
N LEU A 67 12.02 1.99 -7.36
CA LEU A 67 13.22 1.57 -6.64
C LEU A 67 13.00 1.49 -5.12
N ARG A 68 12.25 2.46 -4.55
CA ARG A 68 11.87 2.42 -3.13
C ARG A 68 10.97 1.22 -2.80
N PHE A 69 10.05 0.87 -3.69
CA PHE A 69 9.20 -0.30 -3.50
C PHE A 69 10.00 -1.61 -3.54
N GLU A 70 10.88 -1.81 -4.52
CA GLU A 70 11.70 -3.02 -4.58
C GLU A 70 12.64 -3.11 -3.36
N LYS A 71 13.26 -1.99 -2.96
CA LYS A 71 14.05 -1.93 -1.72
C LYS A 71 13.22 -2.29 -0.47
N PHE A 72 11.99 -1.82 -0.39
CA PHE A 72 11.09 -2.16 0.72
C PHE A 72 10.80 -3.67 0.76
N LEU A 73 10.58 -4.33 -0.38
CA LEU A 73 10.39 -5.77 -0.41
C LEU A 73 11.63 -6.52 0.08
N ASP A 74 12.83 -6.09 -0.35
CA ASP A 74 14.09 -6.70 0.06
C ASP A 74 14.36 -6.53 1.57
N ASP A 75 14.12 -5.32 2.10
CA ASP A 75 14.46 -4.99 3.48
C ASP A 75 13.46 -5.56 4.50
N THR A 76 12.19 -5.79 4.14
CA THR A 76 11.14 -6.20 5.10
C THR A 76 11.10 -7.69 5.40
N GLY A 77 11.67 -8.54 4.53
CA GLY A 77 11.54 -10.00 4.66
C GLY A 77 10.07 -10.45 4.70
N TYR A 78 9.21 -9.80 3.90
CA TYR A 78 7.77 -10.00 3.93
C TYR A 78 7.37 -11.47 3.75
N GLU A 79 6.27 -11.85 4.38
CA GLU A 79 5.65 -13.16 4.24
C GLU A 79 4.80 -13.15 2.97
N LYS A 80 5.18 -13.98 1.99
CA LYS A 80 4.40 -14.17 0.78
C LYS A 80 3.30 -15.20 1.04
N VAL A 81 2.05 -14.80 0.84
CA VAL A 81 0.88 -15.69 0.88
C VAL A 81 0.28 -15.84 -0.50
N ASP A 82 -0.35 -16.98 -0.77
CA ASP A 82 -1.00 -17.20 -2.06
C ASP A 82 -2.23 -16.30 -2.21
N ASN A 83 -2.61 -16.04 -3.47
CA ASN A 83 -3.88 -15.39 -3.73
C ASN A 83 -5.01 -16.35 -3.34
N PRO A 84 -6.10 -15.86 -2.72
CA PRO A 84 -7.26 -16.72 -2.43
C PRO A 84 -7.81 -17.28 -3.74
N ALA A 85 -8.27 -18.53 -3.70
CA ALA A 85 -8.89 -19.13 -4.86
C ALA A 85 -10.20 -18.38 -5.20
N PRO A 86 -10.59 -18.25 -6.49
CA PRO A 86 -11.83 -17.57 -6.86
C PRO A 86 -13.06 -18.09 -6.11
N GLU A 87 -13.10 -19.38 -5.83
CA GLU A 87 -14.18 -20.05 -5.09
C GLU A 87 -14.26 -19.59 -3.63
N GLU A 88 -13.12 -19.30 -3.00
CA GLU A 88 -13.05 -18.76 -1.64
C GLU A 88 -13.55 -17.32 -1.60
N ILE A 89 -13.26 -16.53 -2.63
CA ILE A 89 -13.74 -15.14 -2.74
C ILE A 89 -15.28 -15.14 -2.79
N VAL A 90 -15.88 -15.99 -3.63
CA VAL A 90 -17.35 -16.11 -3.77
C VAL A 90 -18.00 -16.51 -2.44
N LYS A 91 -17.38 -17.41 -1.67
CA LYS A 91 -17.89 -17.84 -0.36
C LYS A 91 -17.99 -16.68 0.64
N HIS A 92 -17.10 -15.70 0.54
CA HIS A 92 -17.08 -14.52 1.40
C HIS A 92 -17.78 -13.29 0.80
N GLU A 93 -18.26 -13.37 -0.44
CA GLU A 93 -18.94 -12.27 -1.15
C GLU A 93 -20.21 -11.81 -0.41
N HIS A 94 -20.92 -12.72 0.26
CA HIS A 94 -22.11 -12.40 1.06
C HIS A 94 -21.81 -11.71 2.40
N GLN A 95 -20.54 -11.68 2.85
CA GLN A 95 -20.13 -10.93 4.04
C GLN A 95 -19.78 -9.47 3.71
N SER A 96 -19.79 -9.11 2.42
CA SER A 96 -19.82 -7.72 1.99
C SER A 96 -21.09 -7.10 2.55
N LEU A 97 -20.96 -6.17 3.50
CA LEU A 97 -22.08 -5.31 3.89
C LEU A 97 -22.75 -4.77 2.62
N PRO A 98 -24.09 -4.65 2.58
CA PRO A 98 -24.79 -4.12 1.42
C PRO A 98 -24.08 -2.86 0.98
N LEU A 99 -23.53 -2.89 -0.24
CA LEU A 99 -22.86 -1.73 -0.83
C LEU A 99 -23.86 -0.60 -0.74
N MET A 100 -23.62 0.35 0.16
CA MET A 100 -24.40 1.59 0.23
C MET A 100 -24.53 2.08 -1.21
N PRO A 101 -25.75 2.38 -1.69
CA PRO A 101 -25.94 2.84 -3.05
C PRO A 101 -24.95 3.98 -3.24
N GLN A 102 -23.99 3.79 -4.16
CA GLN A 102 -22.93 4.76 -4.35
C GLN A 102 -23.58 6.02 -4.90
N SER A 103 -23.92 6.94 -4.00
CA SER A 103 -24.48 8.23 -4.30
C SER A 103 -23.40 9.03 -5.02
N GLY A 104 -23.38 8.95 -6.36
CA GLY A 104 -22.90 10.00 -7.25
C GLY A 104 -21.50 10.60 -7.03
N HIS A 105 -20.56 9.92 -6.35
CA HIS A 105 -19.23 10.47 -6.05
C HIS A 105 -18.06 9.66 -6.62
N ARG A 106 -18.26 9.01 -7.76
CA ARG A 106 -17.16 8.38 -8.53
C ARG A 106 -16.17 9.39 -9.11
N GLN A 107 -16.50 10.69 -9.12
CA GLN A 107 -15.59 11.77 -9.54
C GLN A 107 -14.48 12.10 -8.51
N SER A 108 -14.57 11.62 -7.27
CA SER A 108 -13.64 12.00 -6.20
C SER A 108 -12.27 11.31 -6.29
N GLN A 109 -12.21 10.02 -6.64
CA GLN A 109 -10.93 9.30 -6.64
C GLN A 109 -10.01 9.69 -7.81
N ASP A 110 -10.56 9.89 -9.01
CA ASP A 110 -9.78 10.40 -10.15
C ASP A 110 -9.28 11.83 -9.92
N SER A 111 -10.12 12.68 -9.31
CA SER A 111 -9.73 14.04 -8.94
C SER A 111 -8.65 14.06 -7.85
N TYR A 112 -8.78 13.18 -6.85
CA TYR A 112 -7.77 12.97 -5.82
C TYR A 112 -6.44 12.52 -6.45
N TRP A 113 -6.43 11.47 -7.27
CA TRP A 113 -5.22 10.97 -7.92
C TRP A 113 -4.63 11.98 -8.91
N ARG A 114 -5.42 12.79 -9.62
CA ARG A 114 -4.92 13.89 -10.47
C ARG A 114 -4.23 14.98 -9.66
N THR A 115 -4.85 15.40 -8.56
CA THR A 115 -4.27 16.42 -7.65
C THR A 115 -3.00 15.91 -6.98
N VAL A 116 -2.99 14.63 -6.62
CA VAL A 116 -1.87 13.93 -6.01
C VAL A 116 -0.70 13.73 -7.00
N ARG A 117 -0.98 13.39 -8.26
CA ARG A 117 0.03 13.37 -9.35
C ARG A 117 0.63 14.74 -9.62
N ALA A 118 -0.20 15.79 -9.68
CA ALA A 118 0.26 17.16 -9.92
C ALA A 118 1.23 17.64 -8.83
N ARG A 119 1.02 17.23 -7.57
CA ARG A 119 1.95 17.55 -6.46
C ARG A 119 3.22 16.70 -6.46
N ALA A 120 3.18 15.46 -6.95
CA ALA A 120 4.37 14.59 -7.06
C ALA A 120 5.35 15.07 -8.14
N ALA A 121 4.86 15.78 -9.16
CA ALA A 121 5.62 16.23 -10.31
C ALA A 121 6.35 17.58 -10.11
N TRP A 122 6.33 18.17 -8.91
CA TRP A 122 6.92 19.50 -8.66
C TRP A 122 8.36 19.40 -8.14
N PRO A 123 9.38 19.81 -8.93
CA PRO A 123 10.75 19.92 -8.45
C PRO A 123 10.99 21.37 -7.98
N GLY A 124 10.80 21.63 -6.68
CA GLY A 124 11.16 22.91 -6.07
C GLY A 124 10.12 24.03 -6.21
N GLY A 125 9.67 24.57 -5.08
CA GLY A 125 8.82 25.73 -5.02
C GLY A 125 8.71 26.20 -3.57
N ALA A 126 9.58 27.13 -3.21
CA ALA A 126 9.60 27.83 -1.93
C ALA A 126 8.20 28.35 -1.57
N GLY A 127 7.78 28.11 -0.33
CA GLY A 127 6.72 28.91 0.29
C GLY A 127 7.34 30.20 0.84
N PRO A 128 6.63 31.34 0.75
CA PRO A 128 7.01 32.58 1.43
C PRO A 128 6.99 32.42 2.96
#